data_AF-A0A7C6TFJ6-F1
#
_entry.id   AF-A0A7C6TFJ6-F1
#
_cell.length_a   1.000
_cell.length_b   1.000
_cell.length_c   1.000
_cell.angle_alpha   90.00
_cell.angle_beta   90.00
_cell.angle_gamma   90.00
#
_symmetry.space_group_name_H-M   'P 1'
#
loop_
_entity.id
_entity.type
_entity.pdbx_description
1 polymer ?
#
loop_
_entity_poly.entity_id
_entity_poly.type
_entity_poly.pdbx_seq_one_letter_code
_entity_poly.pdbx_strand_id
1 'polypeptide(L)'
;MRTAHTTGDAWRRAAIPAAPIIVGVSTLFVYWFGVADRYAVFLYEHLGAGPFDLVTTSRYWMAGLVAGGMVTSIYTPFRALVGAFTRAGQHQESPDPLRIWALCALPLAVTIVGVTTRVNTPTLTLGQGVGCAAAALAALALALAPARWAVERPLDLVWLVGDGLGLVPVLLLLRTPELAGRGIVTRPLGIAVAGGSVLASITWLALMTLLRAWRRRPRHGAASILLAGLAINYLLLPLAHYLLATPPDYRYITTASNFFPESPLLLLATWAVATLLALLAARLPRSRP
;
A
#
# COMPACT_ATOMS: atom_id res chain seq x y z
N MET A 1 -31.34 -18.91 17.32
CA MET A 1 -31.36 -19.36 15.91
C MET A 1 -30.46 -18.45 15.08
N ARG A 2 -29.29 -18.93 14.63
CA ARG A 2 -28.52 -18.23 13.58
C ARG A 2 -29.26 -18.49 12.27
N THR A 3 -29.91 -17.47 11.71
CA THR A 3 -30.44 -17.53 10.35
C THR A 3 -29.29 -17.88 9.42
N ALA A 4 -29.40 -19.00 8.70
CA ALA A 4 -28.42 -19.37 7.69
C ALA A 4 -28.41 -18.28 6.61
N HIS A 5 -27.42 -17.39 6.66
CA HIS A 5 -27.24 -16.40 5.60
C HIS A 5 -26.91 -17.13 4.31
N THR A 6 -27.74 -16.93 3.30
CA THR A 6 -27.49 -17.49 1.97
C THR A 6 -26.23 -16.84 1.39
N THR A 7 -25.50 -17.58 0.56
CA THR A 7 -24.28 -17.07 -0.10
C THR A 7 -24.56 -15.80 -0.91
N GLY A 8 -25.77 -15.64 -1.46
CA GLY A 8 -26.21 -14.45 -2.20
C GLY A 8 -26.22 -13.16 -1.38
N ASP A 9 -26.67 -13.21 -0.12
CA ASP A 9 -26.70 -12.03 0.76
C ASP A 9 -25.31 -11.47 1.00
N ALA A 10 -24.31 -12.35 1.07
CA ALA A 10 -22.96 -11.97 1.42
C ALA A 10 -22.24 -11.24 0.26
N TRP A 11 -22.53 -11.60 -0.99
CA TRP A 11 -22.06 -10.88 -2.18
C TRP A 11 -22.76 -9.53 -2.32
N ARG A 12 -24.07 -9.46 -2.06
CA ARG A 12 -24.82 -8.20 -2.06
C ARG A 12 -24.26 -7.21 -1.04
N ARG A 13 -23.91 -7.67 0.17
CA ARG A 13 -23.25 -6.83 1.20
C ARG A 13 -21.87 -6.33 0.76
N ALA A 14 -21.10 -7.14 0.04
CA ALA A 14 -19.79 -6.75 -0.49
C ALA A 14 -19.87 -5.78 -1.67
N ALA A 15 -20.96 -5.80 -2.43
CA ALA A 15 -21.18 -4.88 -3.56
C ALA A 15 -21.30 -3.41 -3.11
N ILE A 16 -21.85 -3.16 -1.92
CA ILE A 16 -22.04 -1.82 -1.37
C ILE A 16 -20.70 -1.05 -1.24
N PRO A 17 -19.66 -1.57 -0.56
CA PRO A 17 -18.35 -0.91 -0.53
C PRO A 17 -17.57 -1.06 -1.85
N ALA A 18 -17.82 -2.09 -2.67
CA ALA A 18 -17.14 -2.24 -3.95
C ALA A 18 -17.49 -1.12 -4.94
N ALA A 19 -18.76 -0.73 -5.02
CA ALA A 19 -19.23 0.31 -5.94
C ALA A 19 -18.48 1.66 -5.82
N PRO A 20 -18.38 2.31 -4.64
CA PRO A 20 -17.65 3.57 -4.51
C PRO A 20 -16.14 3.39 -4.74
N ILE A 21 -15.56 2.22 -4.43
CA ILE A 21 -14.16 1.93 -4.74
C ILE A 21 -13.94 1.85 -6.25
N ILE A 22 -14.82 1.14 -6.98
CA ILE A 22 -14.78 1.06 -8.44
C ILE A 22 -14.85 2.45 -9.04
N VAL A 23 -15.84 3.26 -8.64
CA VAL A 23 -16.03 4.63 -9.14
C VAL A 23 -14.81 5.49 -8.81
N GLY A 24 -14.35 5.48 -7.56
CA GLY A 24 -13.23 6.31 -7.12
C GLY A 24 -11.93 5.98 -7.85
N VAL A 25 -11.53 4.71 -7.90
CA VAL A 25 -10.30 4.29 -8.59
C VAL A 25 -10.41 4.52 -10.10
N SER A 26 -11.56 4.23 -10.71
CA SER A 26 -11.79 4.50 -12.14
C SER A 26 -11.66 5.99 -12.46
N THR A 27 -12.25 6.85 -11.62
CA THR A 27 -12.17 8.30 -11.77
C THR A 27 -10.74 8.81 -11.68
N LEU A 28 -9.93 8.29 -10.74
CA LEU A 28 -8.51 8.65 -10.64
C LEU A 28 -7.74 8.28 -11.91
N PHE A 29 -7.96 7.09 -12.47
CA PHE A 29 -7.29 6.67 -13.71
C PHE A 29 -7.77 7.47 -14.93
N VAL A 30 -9.07 7.72 -15.05
CA VAL A 30 -9.61 8.61 -16.09
C VAL A 30 -9.01 10.00 -15.98
N TYR A 31 -8.90 10.54 -14.76
CA TYR A 31 -8.30 11.84 -14.55
C TYR A 31 -6.81 11.85 -14.93
N TRP A 32 -5.98 11.00 -14.32
CA TRP A 32 -4.53 11.01 -14.52
C TRP A 32 -4.10 10.67 -15.94
N PHE A 33 -4.77 9.73 -16.60
CA PHE A 33 -4.40 9.30 -17.95
C PHE A 33 -5.23 9.99 -19.03
N GLY A 34 -6.49 10.32 -18.78
CA GLY A 34 -7.39 10.85 -19.80
C GLY A 34 -7.50 12.37 -19.83
N VAL A 35 -7.49 13.03 -18.67
CA VAL A 35 -7.87 14.45 -18.55
C VAL A 35 -6.70 15.36 -18.19
N ALA A 36 -5.91 14.97 -17.19
CA ALA A 36 -4.81 15.76 -16.68
C ALA A 36 -3.65 15.83 -17.68
N ASP A 37 -2.87 16.93 -17.60
CA ASP A 37 -1.65 17.06 -18.37
C ASP A 37 -0.62 16.00 -17.91
N ARG A 38 -0.26 15.10 -18.83
CA ARG A 38 0.69 14.01 -18.56
C ARG A 38 2.12 14.49 -18.39
N TYR A 39 2.47 15.65 -18.94
CA TYR A 39 3.74 16.30 -18.67
C TYR A 39 3.85 16.68 -17.19
N ALA A 40 2.76 17.15 -16.58
CA ALA A 40 2.70 17.43 -15.16
C ALA A 40 2.57 16.16 -14.30
N VAL A 41 1.62 15.27 -14.62
CA VAL A 41 1.31 14.11 -13.75
C VAL A 41 2.41 13.04 -13.77
N PHE A 42 3.01 12.78 -14.93
CA PHE A 42 4.02 11.75 -15.10
C PHE A 42 5.43 12.30 -15.36
N LEU A 43 5.60 13.63 -15.28
CA LEU A 43 6.88 14.30 -15.48
C LEU A 43 7.55 13.92 -16.81
N TYR A 44 6.80 13.99 -17.91
CA TYR A 44 7.41 13.82 -19.22
C TYR A 44 8.49 14.87 -19.45
N GLU A 45 9.57 14.47 -20.09
CA GLU A 45 10.77 15.27 -20.38
C GLU A 45 11.57 15.69 -19.15
N HIS A 46 11.12 15.33 -17.94
CA HIS A 46 11.89 15.59 -16.73
C HIS A 46 13.20 14.81 -16.74
N LEU A 47 14.31 15.54 -16.70
CA LEU A 47 15.67 15.01 -16.86
C LEU A 47 15.86 14.26 -18.20
N GLY A 48 15.13 14.65 -19.25
CA GLY A 48 15.21 14.05 -20.58
C GLY A 48 14.44 12.73 -20.73
N ALA A 49 13.68 12.30 -19.72
CA ALA A 49 12.92 11.05 -19.79
C ALA A 49 11.64 11.21 -20.63
N GLY A 50 11.55 10.48 -21.74
CA GLY A 50 10.37 10.38 -22.57
C GLY A 50 9.25 9.52 -21.95
N PRO A 51 8.09 9.44 -22.63
CA PRO A 51 6.90 8.74 -22.15
C PRO A 51 7.08 7.23 -22.00
N PHE A 52 8.04 6.62 -22.69
CA PHE A 52 8.24 5.17 -22.68
C PHE A 52 9.53 4.73 -21.98
N ASP A 53 10.26 5.67 -21.38
CA ASP A 53 11.46 5.35 -20.61
C ASP A 53 11.12 4.65 -19.29
N LEU A 54 12.08 3.87 -18.77
CA LEU A 54 11.89 3.06 -17.57
C LEU A 54 11.42 3.89 -16.35
N VAL A 55 11.97 5.09 -16.18
CA VAL A 55 11.59 5.99 -15.08
C VAL A 55 10.12 6.40 -15.21
N THR A 56 9.70 6.85 -16.39
CA THR A 56 8.33 7.32 -16.64
C THR A 56 7.32 6.18 -16.61
N THR A 57 7.65 5.06 -17.23
CA THR A 57 6.81 3.85 -17.21
C THR A 57 6.60 3.32 -15.80
N SER A 58 7.58 3.50 -14.91
CA SER A 58 7.41 3.16 -13.51
C SER A 58 6.34 4.01 -12.80
N ARG A 59 6.18 5.27 -13.20
CA ARG A 59 5.16 6.17 -12.64
C ARG A 59 3.75 5.70 -13.00
N TYR A 60 3.56 5.08 -14.17
CA TYR A 60 2.24 4.61 -14.58
C TYR A 60 1.70 3.53 -13.65
N TRP A 61 2.51 2.54 -13.28
CA TRP A 61 2.04 1.50 -12.36
C TRP A 61 2.06 1.97 -10.89
N MET A 62 2.94 2.91 -10.53
CA MET A 62 2.88 3.60 -9.24
C MET A 62 1.56 4.36 -9.02
N ALA A 63 0.87 4.80 -10.09
CA ALA A 63 -0.46 5.40 -9.97
C ALA A 63 -1.47 4.42 -9.32
N GLY A 64 -1.34 3.12 -9.59
CA GLY A 64 -2.14 2.08 -8.92
C GLY A 64 -1.88 2.01 -7.41
N LEU A 65 -0.62 2.16 -6.99
CA LEU A 65 -0.25 2.22 -5.57
C LEU A 65 -0.78 3.48 -4.88
N VAL A 66 -0.71 4.64 -5.54
CA VAL A 66 -1.29 5.90 -5.03
C VAL A 66 -2.80 5.76 -4.88
N ALA A 67 -3.50 5.18 -5.87
CA ALA A 67 -4.94 4.90 -5.78
C ALA A 67 -5.27 3.94 -4.62
N GLY A 68 -4.48 2.87 -4.44
CA GLY A 68 -4.62 1.97 -3.28
C GLY A 68 -4.36 2.67 -1.95
N GLY A 69 -3.43 3.63 -1.92
CA GLY A 69 -3.21 4.53 -0.78
C GLY A 69 -4.44 5.37 -0.48
N MET A 70 -5.09 5.96 -1.48
CA MET A 70 -6.33 6.73 -1.30
C MET A 70 -7.45 5.85 -0.74
N VAL A 71 -7.62 4.64 -1.29
CA VAL A 71 -8.58 3.66 -0.76
C VAL A 71 -8.25 3.33 0.70
N THR A 72 -6.98 3.06 1.03
CA THR A 72 -6.56 2.74 2.41
C THR A 72 -6.90 3.89 3.37
N SER A 73 -6.56 5.13 2.99
CA SER A 73 -6.73 6.34 3.81
C SER A 73 -8.19 6.77 4.00
N ILE A 74 -9.08 6.40 3.09
CA ILE A 74 -10.51 6.75 3.17
C ILE A 74 -11.32 5.58 3.74
N TYR A 75 -11.18 4.41 3.13
CA TYR A 75 -11.99 3.25 3.46
C TYR A 75 -11.68 2.72 4.86
N THR A 76 -10.41 2.61 5.24
CA THR A 76 -10.05 2.04 6.55
C THR A 76 -10.56 2.90 7.72
N PRO A 77 -10.37 4.23 7.74
CA PRO A 77 -10.94 5.07 8.79
C PRO A 77 -12.47 5.11 8.75
N PHE A 78 -13.08 5.15 7.57
CA PHE A 78 -14.54 5.08 7.45
C PHE A 78 -15.10 3.80 8.08
N ARG A 79 -14.47 2.64 7.82
CA ARG A 79 -14.86 1.37 8.43
C ARG A 79 -14.64 1.37 9.94
N ALA A 80 -13.55 1.98 10.44
CA ALA A 80 -13.33 2.14 11.87
C ALA A 80 -14.41 3.00 12.54
N LEU A 81 -14.84 4.09 11.89
CA LEU A 81 -15.93 4.94 12.37
C LEU A 81 -17.26 4.18 12.40
N VAL A 82 -17.62 3.46 11.33
CA VAL A 82 -18.82 2.62 11.31
C VAL A 82 -18.79 1.61 12.46
N GLY A 83 -17.66 0.92 12.66
CA GLY A 83 -17.50 -0.01 13.78
C GLY A 83 -17.61 0.65 15.15
N ALA A 84 -17.19 1.91 15.30
CA ALA A 84 -17.36 2.67 16.53
C ALA A 84 -18.84 2.99 16.82
N PHE A 85 -19.61 3.40 15.81
CA PHE A 85 -21.03 3.73 15.96
C PHE A 85 -21.95 2.51 16.17
N THR A 86 -21.59 1.35 15.60
CA THR A 86 -22.44 0.15 15.68
C THR A 86 -22.22 -0.68 16.95
N ARG A 87 -21.19 -0.36 17.75
CA ARG A 87 -20.88 -1.04 19.02
C ARG A 87 -21.92 -0.88 20.12
N ALA A 88 -22.97 -0.08 19.91
CA ALA A 88 -24.15 -0.03 20.77
C ALA A 88 -25.07 -1.26 20.59
N GLY A 89 -24.52 -2.48 20.72
CA GLY A 89 -25.30 -3.71 20.91
C GLY A 89 -25.50 -4.63 19.70
N GLN A 90 -25.07 -4.28 18.48
CA GLN A 90 -25.22 -5.14 17.31
C GLN A 90 -23.87 -5.57 16.71
N HIS A 91 -23.66 -6.89 16.61
CA HIS A 91 -22.53 -7.46 15.88
C HIS A 91 -22.76 -7.25 14.38
N GLN A 92 -22.19 -6.18 13.82
CA GLN A 92 -22.19 -6.00 12.37
C GLN A 92 -21.08 -6.84 11.74
N GLU A 93 -21.47 -7.85 10.96
CA GLU A 93 -20.53 -8.60 10.13
C GLU A 93 -19.90 -7.67 9.09
N SER A 94 -18.57 -7.54 9.11
CA SER A 94 -17.87 -6.85 8.03
C SER A 94 -17.93 -7.71 6.76
N PRO A 95 -18.23 -7.14 5.57
CA PRO A 95 -18.09 -7.87 4.33
C PRO A 95 -16.65 -8.37 4.18
N ASP A 96 -16.52 -9.55 3.59
CA ASP A 96 -15.23 -10.19 3.35
C ASP A 96 -14.40 -9.34 2.35
N PRO A 97 -13.20 -8.87 2.73
CA PRO A 97 -12.30 -8.12 1.86
C PRO A 97 -12.06 -8.79 0.50
N LEU A 98 -11.97 -10.13 0.46
CA LEU A 98 -11.74 -10.86 -0.79
C LEU A 98 -12.92 -10.75 -1.75
N ARG A 99 -14.16 -10.72 -1.24
CA ARG A 99 -15.35 -10.52 -2.07
C ARG A 99 -15.43 -9.11 -2.61
N ILE A 100 -15.10 -8.11 -1.80
CA ILE A 100 -15.02 -6.71 -2.25
C ILE A 100 -13.98 -6.61 -3.37
N TRP A 101 -12.78 -7.17 -3.15
CA TRP A 101 -11.71 -7.18 -4.15
C TRP A 101 -12.15 -7.87 -5.45
N ALA A 102 -12.79 -9.04 -5.37
CA ALA A 102 -13.25 -9.79 -6.53
C ALA A 102 -14.29 -9.02 -7.34
N LEU A 103 -15.22 -8.32 -6.68
CA LEU A 103 -16.21 -7.46 -7.34
C LEU A 103 -15.57 -6.25 -8.02
N CYS A 104 -14.49 -5.70 -7.45
CA CYS A 104 -13.74 -4.60 -8.06
C CYS A 104 -12.83 -5.04 -9.20
N ALA A 105 -12.34 -6.28 -9.18
CA ALA A 105 -11.21 -6.71 -10.01
C ALA A 105 -11.46 -6.54 -11.50
N LEU A 106 -12.56 -7.11 -12.01
CA LEU A 106 -12.86 -7.07 -13.44
C LEU A 106 -13.21 -5.65 -13.94
N PRO A 107 -14.14 -4.89 -13.30
CA PRO A 107 -14.45 -3.52 -13.73
C PRO A 107 -13.22 -2.60 -13.74
N LEU A 108 -12.36 -2.70 -12.72
CA LEU A 108 -11.14 -1.89 -12.65
C LEU A 108 -10.12 -2.31 -13.69
N ALA A 109 -9.90 -3.61 -13.91
CA ALA A 109 -8.98 -4.08 -14.95
C ALA A 109 -9.40 -3.59 -16.34
N VAL A 110 -10.68 -3.73 -16.69
CA VAL A 110 -11.22 -3.26 -17.98
C VAL A 110 -11.08 -1.75 -18.11
N THR A 111 -11.42 -0.99 -17.06
CA THR A 111 -11.36 0.47 -17.09
C THR A 111 -9.92 0.98 -17.20
N ILE A 112 -9.01 0.46 -16.37
CA ILE A 112 -7.61 0.89 -16.34
C ILE A 112 -6.93 0.58 -17.68
N VAL A 113 -7.07 -0.64 -18.20
CA VAL A 113 -6.50 -1.01 -19.50
C VAL A 113 -7.13 -0.18 -20.62
N GLY A 114 -8.46 -0.02 -20.62
CA GLY A 114 -9.17 0.76 -21.63
C GLY A 114 -8.73 2.22 -21.69
N VAL A 115 -8.65 2.88 -20.53
CA VAL A 115 -8.24 4.29 -20.45
C VAL A 115 -6.77 4.46 -20.84
N THR A 116 -5.87 3.66 -20.27
CA THR A 116 -4.42 3.81 -20.49
C THR A 116 -4.00 3.55 -21.93
N THR A 117 -4.70 2.67 -22.65
CA THR A 117 -4.34 2.25 -24.02
C THR A 117 -5.11 2.99 -25.12
N ARG A 118 -6.13 3.79 -24.80
CA ARG A 118 -6.99 4.43 -25.82
C ARG A 118 -7.22 5.92 -25.64
N VAL A 119 -7.00 6.46 -24.43
CA VAL A 119 -7.36 7.83 -24.11
C VAL A 119 -6.10 8.67 -23.93
N ASN A 120 -6.12 9.87 -24.53
CA ASN A 120 -5.03 10.86 -24.51
C ASN A 120 -3.74 10.38 -25.19
N THR A 121 -2.81 11.30 -25.48
CA THR A 121 -1.59 11.03 -26.26
C THR A 121 -0.35 11.31 -25.41
N PRO A 122 0.67 10.43 -25.43
CA PRO A 122 0.74 9.15 -26.13
C PRO A 122 -0.02 8.05 -25.37
N THR A 123 -0.74 7.18 -26.07
CA THR A 123 -1.37 6.00 -25.45
C THR A 123 -0.30 5.00 -24.99
N LEU A 124 -0.56 4.30 -23.88
CA LEU A 124 0.34 3.25 -23.39
C LEU A 124 0.21 1.99 -24.24
N THR A 125 1.27 1.17 -24.26
CA THR A 125 1.18 -0.18 -24.82
C THR A 125 0.27 -1.05 -23.96
N LEU A 126 -0.27 -2.13 -24.54
CA LEU A 126 -1.10 -3.08 -23.79
C LEU A 126 -0.39 -3.62 -22.55
N GLY A 127 0.90 -3.95 -22.66
CA GLY A 127 1.69 -4.46 -21.54
C GLY A 127 1.80 -3.46 -20.39
N GLN A 128 1.97 -2.17 -20.69
CA GLN A 128 1.99 -1.11 -19.67
C GLN A 128 0.62 -0.91 -19.03
N GLY A 129 -0.46 -0.91 -19.83
CA GLY A 129 -1.83 -0.82 -19.30
C GLY A 129 -2.19 -1.99 -18.39
N VAL A 130 -1.80 -3.22 -18.76
CA VAL A 130 -1.93 -4.42 -17.91
C VAL A 130 -1.09 -4.29 -16.63
N GLY A 131 0.13 -3.75 -16.73
CA GLY A 131 0.98 -3.47 -15.56
C GLY A 131 0.32 -2.51 -14.57
N CYS A 132 -0.30 -1.43 -15.08
CA CYS A 132 -1.08 -0.50 -14.26
C CYS A 132 -2.25 -1.20 -13.55
N ALA A 133 -3.02 -2.01 -14.29
CA ALA A 133 -4.13 -2.75 -13.72
C ALA A 133 -3.67 -3.74 -12.64
N ALA A 134 -2.61 -4.52 -12.92
CA ALA A 134 -2.04 -5.46 -11.97
C ALA A 134 -1.57 -4.76 -10.68
N ALA A 135 -0.86 -3.64 -10.81
CA ALA A 135 -0.42 -2.85 -9.66
C ALA A 135 -1.60 -2.29 -8.86
N ALA A 136 -2.63 -1.75 -9.52
CA ALA A 136 -3.83 -1.24 -8.85
C ALA A 136 -4.60 -2.34 -8.12
N LEU A 137 -4.73 -3.53 -8.71
CA LEU A 137 -5.41 -4.67 -8.08
C LEU A 137 -4.63 -5.25 -6.90
N ALA A 138 -3.30 -5.33 -7.00
CA ALA A 138 -2.44 -5.70 -5.87
C ALA A 138 -2.52 -4.67 -4.74
N ALA A 139 -2.49 -3.37 -5.09
CA ALA A 139 -2.66 -2.27 -4.16
C ALA A 139 -4.01 -2.35 -3.43
N LEU A 140 -5.07 -2.64 -4.18
CA LEU A 140 -6.42 -2.78 -3.63
C LEU A 140 -6.54 -3.99 -2.69
N ALA A 141 -5.94 -5.13 -3.03
CA ALA A 141 -5.92 -6.29 -2.14
C ALA A 141 -5.27 -5.94 -0.79
N LEU A 142 -4.15 -5.23 -0.84
CA LEU A 142 -3.43 -4.77 0.35
C LEU A 142 -4.21 -3.70 1.13
N ALA A 143 -4.88 -2.77 0.43
CA ALA A 143 -5.72 -1.72 1.02
C ALA A 143 -6.95 -2.28 1.76
N LEU A 144 -7.52 -3.37 1.25
CA LEU A 144 -8.71 -4.00 1.83
C LEU A 144 -8.38 -4.96 2.99
N ALA A 145 -7.14 -5.47 3.05
CA ALA A 145 -6.71 -6.40 4.10
C ALA A 145 -6.99 -5.90 5.54
N PRO A 146 -6.70 -4.64 5.93
CA PRO A 146 -6.99 -4.14 7.28
C PRO A 146 -8.47 -3.80 7.53
N ALA A 147 -9.32 -3.76 6.50
CA ALA A 147 -10.69 -3.23 6.62
C ALA A 147 -11.57 -4.03 7.59
N ARG A 148 -11.33 -5.33 7.73
CA ARG A 148 -12.03 -6.16 8.71
C ARG A 148 -11.63 -5.79 10.14
N TRP A 149 -10.32 -5.59 10.38
CA TRP A 149 -9.81 -5.18 11.70
C TRP A 149 -10.27 -3.77 12.06
N ALA A 150 -10.41 -2.87 11.08
CA ALA A 150 -10.93 -1.53 11.32
C ALA A 150 -12.31 -1.57 12.00
N VAL A 151 -13.23 -2.42 11.54
CA VAL A 151 -14.57 -2.56 12.14
C VAL A 151 -14.52 -3.31 13.46
N GLU A 152 -13.89 -4.49 13.46
CA GLU A 152 -13.98 -5.41 14.59
C GLU A 152 -13.12 -4.93 15.78
N ARG A 153 -11.91 -4.42 15.50
CA ARG A 153 -10.85 -4.14 16.49
C ARG A 153 -9.99 -2.92 16.08
N PRO A 154 -10.56 -1.70 16.00
CA PRO A 154 -9.85 -0.51 15.55
C PRO A 154 -8.67 -0.14 16.46
N LEU A 155 -8.76 -0.39 17.77
CA LEU A 155 -7.63 -0.17 18.67
C LEU A 155 -6.47 -1.14 18.37
N ASP A 156 -6.77 -2.42 18.10
CA ASP A 156 -5.74 -3.39 17.71
C ASP A 156 -5.13 -3.01 16.35
N LEU A 157 -5.93 -2.43 15.43
CA LEU A 157 -5.42 -1.89 14.18
C LEU A 157 -4.42 -0.74 14.40
N VAL A 158 -4.66 0.18 15.33
CA VAL A 158 -3.68 1.25 15.67
C VAL A 158 -2.37 0.63 16.14
N TRP A 159 -2.46 -0.39 16.99
CA TRP A 159 -1.27 -1.13 17.40
C TRP A 159 -0.62 -1.81 16.19
N LEU A 160 -1.37 -2.42 15.28
CA LEU A 160 -0.82 -3.08 14.09
C LEU A 160 -0.07 -2.08 13.20
N VAL A 161 -0.62 -0.89 13.02
CA VAL A 161 0.06 0.21 12.32
C VAL A 161 1.39 0.53 13.00
N GLY A 162 1.42 0.59 14.34
CA GLY A 162 2.63 0.74 15.12
C GLY A 162 3.69 -0.35 14.84
N ASP A 163 3.29 -1.63 14.73
CA ASP A 163 4.24 -2.69 14.34
C ASP A 163 4.70 -2.52 12.88
N GLY A 164 3.76 -2.22 11.97
CA GLY A 164 4.06 -2.03 10.55
C GLY A 164 5.04 -0.88 10.29
N LEU A 165 4.95 0.21 11.06
CA LEU A 165 5.92 1.31 11.03
C LEU A 165 7.35 0.84 11.32
N GLY A 166 7.52 -0.20 12.13
CA GLY A 166 8.81 -0.80 12.41
C GLY A 166 9.47 -1.46 11.21
N LEU A 167 8.71 -1.79 10.16
CA LEU A 167 9.26 -2.36 8.92
C LEU A 167 9.58 -1.29 7.87
N VAL A 168 9.06 -0.07 8.01
CA VAL A 168 9.24 0.99 7.01
C VAL A 168 10.72 1.33 6.77
N PRO A 169 11.59 1.48 7.80
CA PRO A 169 12.99 1.83 7.55
C PRO A 169 13.68 0.81 6.65
N VAL A 170 13.54 -0.49 6.91
CA VAL A 170 14.16 -1.52 6.05
C VAL A 170 13.51 -1.58 4.67
N LEU A 171 12.18 -1.48 4.57
CA LEU A 171 11.46 -1.52 3.29
C LEU A 171 11.83 -0.35 2.37
N LEU A 172 12.19 0.81 2.95
CA LEU A 172 12.48 2.03 2.21
C LEU A 172 13.98 2.25 1.98
N LEU A 173 14.83 1.95 2.98
CA LEU A 173 16.22 2.40 3.00
C LEU A 173 17.23 1.27 2.77
N LEU A 174 16.85 -0.01 2.78
CA LEU A 174 17.81 -1.08 2.47
C LEU A 174 18.38 -0.97 1.03
N ARG A 175 17.70 -0.21 0.18
CA ARG A 175 18.09 0.09 -1.21
C ARG A 175 19.21 1.12 -1.36
N THR A 176 19.63 1.82 -0.31
CA THR A 176 20.65 2.88 -0.40
C THR A 176 22.01 2.46 -0.99
N PRO A 177 22.46 1.19 -0.92
CA PRO A 177 23.68 0.79 -1.63
C PRO A 177 23.56 0.90 -3.16
N GLU A 178 22.36 0.78 -3.74
CA GLU A 178 22.15 1.03 -5.17
C GLU A 178 22.30 2.50 -5.53
N LEU A 179 21.86 3.40 -4.64
CA LEU A 179 22.04 4.84 -4.82
C LEU A 179 23.52 5.20 -4.85
N ALA A 180 24.35 4.47 -4.09
CA ALA A 180 25.79 4.62 -4.16
C ALA A 180 26.37 4.14 -5.50
N GLY A 181 25.86 3.04 -6.04
CA GLY A 181 26.24 2.55 -7.38
C GLY A 181 25.92 3.54 -8.51
N ARG A 182 25.00 4.49 -8.27
CA ARG A 182 24.62 5.55 -9.20
C ARG A 182 25.28 6.90 -8.92
N GLY A 183 26.18 6.97 -7.94
CA GLY A 183 26.86 8.21 -7.55
C GLY A 183 25.98 9.24 -6.83
N ILE A 184 24.79 8.86 -6.35
CA ILE A 184 23.89 9.77 -5.60
C ILE A 184 24.40 9.95 -4.16
N VAL A 185 24.97 8.89 -3.57
CA VAL A 185 25.60 8.91 -2.24
C VAL A 185 26.93 8.18 -2.29
N THR A 186 27.81 8.40 -1.31
CA THR A 186 29.07 7.63 -1.21
C THR A 186 28.78 6.19 -0.80
N ARG A 187 29.61 5.23 -1.23
CA ARG A 187 29.46 3.81 -0.86
C ARG A 187 29.45 3.56 0.66
N PRO A 188 30.35 4.18 1.46
CA PRO A 188 30.31 4.04 2.92
C PRO A 188 28.99 4.54 3.52
N LEU A 189 28.48 5.68 3.04
CA LEU A 189 27.20 6.22 3.50
C LEU A 189 26.02 5.32 3.12
N GLY A 190 25.99 4.82 1.88
CA GLY A 190 24.94 3.90 1.41
C GLY A 190 24.87 2.62 2.25
N ILE A 191 26.00 2.03 2.61
CA ILE A 191 26.08 0.86 3.50
C ILE A 191 25.67 1.23 4.94
N ALA A 192 26.14 2.36 5.46
CA ALA A 192 25.79 2.82 6.81
C ALA A 192 24.29 3.05 6.96
N VAL A 193 23.63 3.69 5.97
CA VAL A 193 22.18 3.91 5.97
C VAL A 193 21.43 2.58 5.88
N ALA A 194 21.86 1.65 5.03
CA ALA A 194 21.26 0.32 4.92
C ALA A 194 21.33 -0.44 6.26
N GLY A 195 22.51 -0.52 6.87
CA GLY A 195 22.69 -1.15 8.19
C GLY A 195 21.91 -0.44 9.30
N GLY A 196 21.93 0.89 9.30
CA GLY A 196 21.15 1.72 10.23
C GLY A 196 19.65 1.50 10.11
N SER A 197 19.14 1.27 8.90
CA SER A 197 17.71 0.99 8.68
C SER A 197 17.26 -0.35 9.28
N VAL A 198 18.11 -1.38 9.20
CA VAL A 198 17.85 -2.68 9.84
C VAL A 198 17.86 -2.53 11.36
N LEU A 199 18.87 -1.84 11.90
CA LEU A 199 18.97 -1.57 13.34
C LEU A 199 17.75 -0.79 13.85
N ALA A 200 17.37 0.29 13.14
CA ALA A 200 16.18 1.08 13.49
C ALA A 200 14.90 0.24 13.49
N SER A 201 14.76 -0.66 12.50
CA SER A 201 13.61 -1.57 12.41
C SER A 201 13.56 -2.56 13.59
N ILE A 202 14.71 -3.15 13.96
CA ILE A 202 14.85 -4.04 15.12
C ILE A 202 14.50 -3.29 16.41
N THR A 203 15.10 -2.12 16.62
CA THR A 203 14.87 -1.31 17.82
C THR A 203 13.40 -0.92 17.94
N TRP A 204 12.77 -0.48 16.86
CA TRP A 204 11.35 -0.11 16.87
C TRP A 204 10.44 -1.29 17.21
N LEU A 205 10.63 -2.44 16.56
CA LEU A 205 9.83 -3.64 16.83
C LEU A 205 10.03 -4.17 18.26
N ALA A 206 11.25 -4.08 18.79
CA ALA A 206 11.54 -4.41 20.19
C ALA A 206 10.79 -3.45 21.15
N LEU A 207 10.85 -2.14 20.90
CA LEU A 207 10.13 -1.13 21.68
C LEU A 207 8.61 -1.37 21.63
N MET A 208 8.05 -1.62 20.44
CA MET A 208 6.62 -1.94 20.29
C MET A 208 6.25 -3.22 21.02
N THR A 209 7.12 -4.23 21.01
CA THR A 209 6.91 -5.48 21.76
C THR A 209 6.89 -5.24 23.28
N LEU A 210 7.82 -4.45 23.80
CA LEU A 210 7.87 -4.07 25.21
C LEU A 210 6.66 -3.22 25.60
N LEU A 211 6.30 -2.24 24.77
CA LEU A 211 5.16 -1.36 24.98
C LEU A 211 3.83 -2.14 25.02
N ARG A 212 3.66 -3.12 24.13
CA ARG A 212 2.51 -4.05 24.17
C ARG A 212 2.48 -4.89 25.42
N ALA A 213 3.62 -5.45 25.82
CA ALA A 213 3.72 -6.27 27.03
C ALA A 213 3.33 -5.44 28.26
N TRP A 214 3.86 -4.23 28.37
CA TRP A 214 3.52 -3.28 29.43
C TRP A 214 2.04 -2.90 29.42
N ARG A 215 1.46 -2.63 28.25
CA ARG A 215 0.03 -2.32 28.08
C ARG A 215 -0.87 -3.56 28.04
N ARG A 216 -0.33 -4.77 28.27
CA ARG A 216 -1.03 -6.06 28.23
C ARG A 216 -1.85 -6.28 26.95
N ARG A 217 -1.33 -5.83 25.80
CA ARG A 217 -2.00 -5.96 24.49
C ARG A 217 -1.63 -7.28 23.81
N PRO A 218 -2.55 -7.89 23.04
CA PRO A 218 -2.24 -9.09 22.27
C PRO A 218 -1.16 -8.82 21.22
N ARG A 219 -0.36 -9.84 20.91
CA ARG A 219 0.61 -9.80 19.82
C ARG A 219 -0.07 -10.10 18.49
N HIS A 220 0.39 -9.46 17.43
CA HIS A 220 -0.04 -9.72 16.07
C HIS A 220 0.77 -10.86 15.45
N GLY A 221 0.17 -11.57 14.50
CA GLY A 221 0.88 -12.56 13.70
C GLY A 221 1.84 -11.88 12.71
N ALA A 222 2.90 -12.59 12.32
CA ALA A 222 3.92 -12.08 11.40
C ALA A 222 3.35 -11.60 10.06
N ALA A 223 2.40 -12.34 9.49
CA ALA A 223 1.74 -11.96 8.24
C ALA A 223 1.01 -10.60 8.36
N SER A 224 0.30 -10.37 9.47
CA SER A 224 -0.38 -9.09 9.71
C SER A 224 0.63 -7.94 9.82
N ILE A 225 1.73 -8.14 10.56
CA ILE A 225 2.80 -7.14 10.72
C ILE A 225 3.43 -6.81 9.36
N LEU A 226 3.76 -7.84 8.57
CA LEU A 226 4.31 -7.67 7.24
C LEU A 226 3.36 -6.91 6.32
N LEU A 227 2.09 -7.32 6.24
CA LEU A 227 1.09 -6.63 5.41
C LEU A 227 0.87 -5.18 5.85
N ALA A 228 0.92 -4.89 7.15
CA ALA A 228 0.85 -3.52 7.65
C ALA A 228 2.07 -2.69 7.20
N GLY A 229 3.28 -3.23 7.31
CA GLY A 229 4.50 -2.58 6.82
C GLY A 229 4.45 -2.32 5.31
N LEU A 230 4.02 -3.31 4.52
CA LEU A 230 3.83 -3.18 3.08
C LEU A 230 2.77 -2.12 2.74
N ALA A 231 1.64 -2.09 3.45
CA ALA A 231 0.58 -1.10 3.21
C ALA A 231 1.07 0.32 3.52
N ILE A 232 1.81 0.51 4.61
CA ILE A 232 2.38 1.81 4.94
C ILE A 232 3.41 2.22 3.89
N ASN A 233 4.39 1.35 3.59
CA ASN A 233 5.50 1.70 2.72
C ASN A 233 5.11 1.84 1.24
N TYR A 234 4.22 0.98 0.75
CA TYR A 234 3.88 0.92 -0.67
C TYR A 234 2.53 1.53 -1.03
N LEU A 235 1.67 1.89 -0.06
CA LEU A 235 0.41 2.61 -0.35
C LEU A 235 0.42 4.00 0.29
N LEU A 236 0.61 4.07 1.60
CA LEU A 236 0.49 5.35 2.33
C LEU A 236 1.65 6.30 2.04
N LEU A 237 2.90 5.83 1.95
CA LEU A 237 4.01 6.72 1.64
C LEU A 237 3.99 7.22 0.17
N PRO A 238 3.66 6.43 -0.86
CA PRO A 238 3.45 6.95 -2.21
C PRO A 238 2.31 7.97 -2.28
N LEU A 239 1.21 7.73 -1.56
CA LEU A 239 0.14 8.72 -1.43
C LEU A 239 0.62 9.99 -0.73
N ALA A 240 1.33 9.86 0.40
CA ALA A 240 1.88 10.99 1.14
C ALA A 240 2.85 11.79 0.25
N HIS A 241 3.68 11.11 -0.54
CA HIS A 241 4.52 11.78 -1.52
C HIS A 241 3.66 12.55 -2.53
N TYR A 242 2.63 11.92 -3.11
CA TYR A 242 1.73 12.58 -4.06
C TYR A 242 1.06 13.83 -3.48
N LEU A 243 0.58 13.77 -2.24
CA LEU A 243 -0.17 14.86 -1.59
C LEU A 243 0.71 15.93 -0.93
N LEU A 244 1.88 15.57 -0.43
CA LEU A 244 2.68 16.41 0.48
C LEU A 244 4.10 16.70 -0.03
N ALA A 245 4.66 15.84 -0.88
CA ALA A 245 6.04 15.97 -1.38
C ALA A 245 6.09 16.32 -2.88
N THR A 246 4.99 16.86 -3.42
CA THR A 246 4.94 17.46 -4.76
C THR A 246 4.63 18.96 -4.64
N PRO A 247 5.09 19.79 -5.59
CA PRO A 247 4.76 21.21 -5.61
C PRO A 247 3.25 21.46 -5.52
N PRO A 248 2.81 22.57 -4.90
CA PRO A 248 1.38 22.88 -4.79
C PRO A 248 0.73 23.15 -6.15
N ASP A 249 1.50 23.69 -7.11
CA ASP A 249 1.01 24.10 -8.44
C ASP A 249 0.72 22.92 -9.36
N TYR A 250 1.39 21.78 -9.15
CA TYR A 250 1.14 20.56 -9.91
C TYR A 250 1.48 19.30 -9.12
N ARG A 251 0.58 18.32 -9.20
CA ARG A 251 0.72 17.02 -8.54
C ARG A 251 1.25 15.99 -9.52
N TYR A 252 2.30 15.27 -9.14
CA TYR A 252 2.89 14.22 -9.98
C TYR A 252 3.03 12.87 -9.24
N ILE A 253 2.93 11.80 -10.00
CA ILE A 253 3.16 10.43 -9.51
C ILE A 253 4.67 10.18 -9.48
N THR A 254 5.18 9.82 -8.31
CA THR A 254 6.59 9.48 -8.09
C THR A 254 7.05 8.27 -8.92
N THR A 255 8.34 8.22 -9.25
CA THR A 255 8.99 7.02 -9.80
C THR A 255 9.01 5.88 -8.77
N ALA A 256 8.98 4.65 -9.25
CA ALA A 256 9.12 3.46 -8.39
C ALA A 256 10.48 3.41 -7.70
N SER A 257 11.51 3.96 -8.35
CA SER A 257 12.85 4.10 -7.79
C SER A 257 12.94 5.11 -6.64
N ASN A 258 11.83 5.56 -6.04
CA ASN A 258 11.79 6.19 -4.72
C ASN A 258 11.43 5.22 -3.58
N PHE A 259 10.78 4.09 -3.89
CA PHE A 259 10.23 3.15 -2.91
C PHE A 259 10.75 1.72 -3.06
N PHE A 260 11.18 1.35 -4.27
CA PHE A 260 11.63 0.01 -4.60
C PHE A 260 13.12 0.03 -4.96
N PRO A 261 13.90 -0.99 -4.56
CA PRO A 261 15.17 -1.29 -5.22
C PRO A 261 14.94 -1.60 -6.70
N GLU A 262 15.88 -1.22 -7.56
CA GLU A 262 15.85 -1.62 -8.98
C GLU A 262 16.45 -3.00 -9.20
N SER A 263 17.37 -3.45 -8.33
CA SER A 263 17.87 -4.82 -8.38
C SER A 263 16.82 -5.80 -7.87
N PRO A 264 16.41 -6.80 -8.66
CA PRO A 264 15.51 -7.85 -8.19
C PRO A 264 16.06 -8.57 -6.96
N LEU A 265 17.38 -8.77 -6.89
CA LEU A 265 18.03 -9.40 -5.74
C LEU A 265 17.88 -8.54 -4.48
N LEU A 266 18.06 -7.23 -4.59
CA LEU A 266 17.93 -6.34 -3.42
C LEU A 266 16.47 -6.16 -3.01
N LEU A 267 15.53 -6.18 -3.95
CA LEU A 267 14.09 -6.23 -3.66
C LEU A 267 13.73 -7.49 -2.88
N LEU A 268 14.17 -8.67 -3.34
CA LEU A 268 13.97 -9.93 -2.64
C LEU A 268 14.62 -9.94 -1.25
N ALA A 269 15.84 -9.43 -1.14
CA ALA A 269 16.52 -9.29 0.15
C ALA A 269 15.76 -8.36 1.10
N THR A 270 15.24 -7.23 0.59
CA THR A 270 14.43 -6.28 1.37
C THR A 270 13.18 -6.95 1.93
N TRP A 271 12.45 -7.70 1.11
CA TRP A 271 11.27 -8.44 1.56
C TRP A 271 11.61 -9.60 2.50
N ALA A 272 12.73 -10.29 2.27
CA ALA A 272 13.20 -11.37 3.14
C ALA A 272 13.55 -10.83 4.55
N VAL A 273 14.28 -9.72 4.62
CA VAL A 273 14.63 -9.08 5.91
C VAL A 273 13.36 -8.57 6.61
N ALA A 274 12.46 -7.88 5.90
CA ALA A 274 11.20 -7.43 6.50
C ALA A 274 10.35 -8.60 7.03
N THR A 275 10.30 -9.71 6.29
CA THR A 275 9.61 -10.95 6.70
C THR A 275 10.25 -11.57 7.93
N LEU A 276 11.58 -11.66 7.98
CA LEU A 276 12.32 -12.18 9.13
C LEU A 276 12.06 -11.33 10.38
N LEU A 277 12.09 -10.00 10.25
CA LEU A 277 11.79 -9.09 11.36
C LEU A 277 10.35 -9.25 11.86
N ALA A 278 9.37 -9.38 10.95
CA ALA A 278 7.99 -9.65 11.31
C ALA A 278 7.82 -11.00 12.05
N LEU A 279 8.54 -12.04 11.62
CA LEU A 279 8.57 -13.35 12.28
C LEU A 279 9.17 -13.27 13.68
N LEU A 280 10.28 -12.56 13.85
CA LEU A 280 10.94 -12.38 15.14
C LEU A 280 10.04 -11.61 16.12
N ALA A 281 9.42 -10.51 15.67
CA ALA A 281 8.49 -9.72 16.47
C ALA A 281 7.28 -10.56 16.94
N ALA A 282 6.80 -11.48 16.10
CA ALA A 282 5.68 -12.36 16.43
C ALA A 282 6.03 -13.50 17.40
N ARG A 283 7.30 -13.94 17.47
CA ARG A 283 7.72 -15.19 18.16
C ARG A 283 8.23 -15.01 19.59
N LEU A 284 8.50 -13.80 20.08
CA LEU A 284 9.03 -13.62 21.44
C LEU A 284 8.09 -14.25 22.48
N PRO A 285 8.58 -15.05 23.45
CA PRO A 285 7.75 -15.71 24.46
C PRO A 285 6.90 -14.72 25.25
N ARG A 286 5.74 -15.16 25.75
CA ARG A 286 5.06 -14.43 26.84
C ARG A 286 5.92 -14.65 28.09
N SER A 287 6.49 -13.59 28.65
CA SER A 287 6.80 -13.62 30.08
C SER A 287 5.48 -13.90 30.77
N ARG A 288 5.36 -15.08 31.41
CA ARG A 288 4.19 -15.40 32.22
C ARG A 288 4.06 -14.30 33.29
N PRO A 289 2.85 -13.75 33.52
CA PRO A 289 2.63 -12.87 34.66
C PRO A 289 2.92 -13.61 35.97
#